data_AF-A0A0Q5XTB3-F1
#
_entry.id   AF-A0A0Q5XTB3-F1
#
_cell.length_a   1.000
_cell.length_b   1.000
_cell.length_c   1.000
_cell.angle_alpha   90.00
_cell.angle_beta   90.00
_cell.angle_gamma   90.00
#
_symmetry.space_group_name_H-M   'P 1'
#
loop_
_entity.id
_entity.type
_entity.pdbx_description
1 polymer ?
#
loop_
_entity_poly.entity_id
_entity_poly.type
_entity_poly.pdbx_seq_one_letter_code
_entity_poly.pdbx_strand_id
1 'polypeptide(L)'
;MIGFASEKLMALEVGTKTGAGYGEKNGFRLAQRNGYRNRDWETRAGTVELRIPKLRTGSYFPSFIEPRHMAEKALPAVIQEAYIQGVSTRSVDNLAKAMGRTKALHSP
;
A
#
# COMPACT_ATOMS: atom_id res chain seq x y z
N MET A 1 0.89 12.69 -9.00
CA MET A 1 2.28 12.44 -8.55
C MET A 1 2.41 11.15 -7.74
N ILE A 2 1.65 10.95 -6.66
CA ILE A 2 1.82 9.77 -5.79
C ILE A 2 1.50 8.43 -6.48
N GLY A 3 0.43 8.36 -7.30
CA GLY A 3 0.10 7.12 -8.04
C GLY A 3 1.20 6.65 -9.01
N PHE A 4 1.88 7.60 -9.68
CA PHE A 4 3.03 7.30 -10.53
C PHE A 4 4.22 6.76 -9.73
N ALA A 5 4.52 7.39 -8.59
CA ALA A 5 5.57 6.93 -7.69
C ALA A 5 5.27 5.52 -7.16
N SER A 6 4.03 5.23 -6.76
CA SER A 6 3.59 3.91 -6.32
C SER A 6 3.73 2.86 -7.42
N GLU A 7 3.34 3.18 -8.66
CA GLU A 7 3.50 2.26 -9.80
C GLU A 7 4.98 1.92 -10.04
N LYS A 8 5.86 2.93 -10.02
CA LYS A 8 7.30 2.72 -10.21
C LYS A 8 7.92 1.93 -9.06
N LEU A 9 7.52 2.21 -7.82
CA LEU A 9 7.99 1.48 -6.66
C LEU A 9 7.56 0.01 -6.71
N MET A 10 6.30 -0.27 -7.07
CA MET A 10 5.83 -1.63 -7.28
C MET A 10 6.57 -2.35 -8.41
N ALA A 11 6.87 -1.64 -9.50
CA ALA A 11 7.64 -2.21 -10.60
C ALA A 11 9.07 -2.61 -10.19
N LEU A 12 9.72 -1.80 -9.35
CA LEU A 12 11.05 -2.08 -8.78
C LEU A 12 11.01 -3.25 -7.81
N GLU A 13 10.10 -3.24 -6.82
CA GLU A 13 9.96 -4.33 -5.85
C GLU A 13 9.73 -5.69 -6.52
N VAL A 14 8.85 -5.72 -7.53
CA VAL A 14 8.61 -6.94 -8.30
C VAL A 14 9.82 -7.32 -9.14
N GLY A 15 10.55 -6.34 -9.68
CA GLY A 15 11.82 -6.60 -10.39
C GLY A 15 12.81 -7.33 -9.49
N THR A 16 13.06 -6.79 -8.30
CA THR A 16 13.90 -7.42 -7.27
C THR A 16 13.41 -8.83 -6.92
N LYS A 17 12.09 -9.02 -6.74
CA LYS A 17 11.52 -10.31 -6.37
C LYS A 17 11.61 -11.37 -7.48
N THR A 18 11.51 -10.96 -8.73
CA THR A 18 11.54 -11.87 -9.89
C THR A 18 12.95 -12.04 -10.45
N GLY A 19 13.91 -11.22 -10.01
CA GLY A 19 15.28 -11.19 -10.53
C GLY A 19 15.40 -10.56 -11.92
N ALA A 20 14.35 -9.91 -12.42
CA ALA A 20 14.34 -9.31 -13.76
C ALA A 20 13.25 -8.22 -13.90
N GLY A 21 13.50 -7.23 -14.74
CA GLY A 21 12.54 -6.19 -15.11
C GLY A 21 11.34 -6.72 -15.90
N TYR A 22 10.31 -5.90 -16.10
CA TYR A 22 9.18 -6.29 -16.93
C TYR A 22 9.61 -6.47 -18.40
N GLY A 23 9.27 -7.60 -19.01
CA GLY A 23 9.66 -7.92 -20.41
C GLY A 23 11.13 -8.28 -20.63
N GLU A 24 11.99 -8.15 -19.61
CA GLU A 24 13.43 -8.42 -19.73
C GLU A 24 13.71 -9.92 -19.97
N LYS A 25 14.47 -10.24 -21.02
CA LYS A 25 14.92 -11.62 -21.27
C LYS A 25 16.05 -11.97 -20.30
N ASN A 26 15.77 -12.80 -19.31
CA ASN A 26 16.74 -13.28 -18.33
C ASN A 26 16.49 -14.77 -18.03
N GLY A 27 17.50 -15.61 -18.25
CA GLY A 27 17.42 -17.06 -18.03
C GLY A 27 17.34 -17.46 -16.55
N PHE A 28 17.72 -16.57 -15.63
CA PHE A 28 17.68 -16.78 -14.18
C PHE A 28 16.41 -16.21 -13.53
N ARG A 29 15.41 -15.78 -14.31
CA ARG A 29 14.18 -15.21 -13.79
C ARG A 29 13.43 -16.22 -12.92
N LEU A 30 13.06 -15.80 -11.71
CA LEU A 30 12.42 -16.66 -10.70
C LEU A 30 10.90 -16.78 -10.88
N ALA A 31 10.24 -15.72 -11.36
CA ALA A 31 8.80 -15.75 -11.60
C ALA A 31 8.37 -14.75 -12.68
N GLN A 32 7.24 -15.04 -13.34
CA GLN A 32 6.64 -14.18 -14.35
C GLN A 32 5.49 -13.37 -13.75
N ARG A 33 5.27 -12.15 -14.27
CA ARG A 33 4.06 -11.36 -13.96
C ARG A 33 2.88 -11.89 -14.79
N ASN A 34 1.69 -11.96 -14.21
CA ASN A 34 0.48 -12.45 -14.87
C ASN A 34 -0.72 -11.52 -14.63
N GLY A 35 -0.63 -10.31 -15.20
CA GLY A 35 -1.65 -9.27 -15.04
C GLY A 35 -1.62 -8.58 -13.69
N TYR A 36 -2.73 -7.93 -13.35
CA TYR A 36 -2.86 -7.03 -12.20
C TYR A 36 -4.12 -7.32 -11.40
N ARG A 37 -4.16 -6.84 -10.16
CA ARG A 37 -5.37 -6.75 -9.33
C ARG A 37 -5.56 -5.30 -8.88
N ASN A 38 -6.78 -4.81 -8.97
CA ASN A 38 -7.09 -3.44 -8.55
C ASN A 38 -7.32 -3.39 -7.05
N ARG A 39 -6.87 -2.32 -6.42
CA ARG A 39 -7.10 -2.07 -5.00
C ARG A 39 -6.99 -0.58 -4.70
N ASP A 40 -7.95 -0.07 -3.94
CA ASP A 40 -7.90 1.30 -3.46
C ASP A 40 -6.89 1.48 -2.33
N TRP A 41 -6.12 2.55 -2.42
CA TRP A 41 -5.18 2.99 -1.40
C TRP A 41 -5.56 4.39 -0.93
N GLU A 42 -6.01 4.49 0.31
CA GLU A 42 -6.36 5.75 0.97
C GLU A 42 -5.08 6.44 1.44
N THR A 43 -4.80 7.61 0.86
CA THR A 43 -3.68 8.48 1.23
C THR A 43 -4.20 9.83 1.70
N ARG A 44 -3.34 10.64 2.33
CA ARG A 44 -3.70 12.02 2.74
C ARG A 44 -4.06 12.93 1.54
N ALA A 45 -3.59 12.58 0.34
CA ALA A 45 -3.89 13.32 -0.89
C ALA A 45 -5.15 12.79 -1.62
N GLY A 46 -5.90 11.88 -0.99
CA GLY A 46 -7.06 11.20 -1.56
C GLY A 46 -6.80 9.73 -1.89
N THR A 47 -7.82 9.09 -2.45
CA THR A 47 -7.78 7.68 -2.83
C THR A 47 -7.05 7.48 -4.16
N VAL A 48 -6.14 6.52 -4.19
CA VAL A 48 -5.38 6.12 -5.37
C VAL A 48 -5.77 4.69 -5.73
N GLU A 49 -6.26 4.47 -6.95
CA GLU A 49 -6.48 3.11 -7.46
C GLU A 49 -5.13 2.49 -7.85
N LEU A 50 -4.74 1.41 -7.15
CA LEU A 50 -3.51 0.69 -7.42
C LEU A 50 -3.77 -0.52 -8.29
N ARG A 51 -2.95 -0.68 -9.33
CA ARG A 51 -2.87 -1.89 -10.15
C ARG A 51 -1.72 -2.75 -9.63
N ILE A 52 -1.98 -3.57 -8.63
CA ILE A 52 -0.94 -4.39 -7.99
C ILE A 52 -0.59 -5.57 -8.91
N PRO A 53 0.69 -5.75 -9.30
CA PRO A 53 1.11 -6.89 -10.11
C PRO A 53 0.80 -8.25 -9.48
N LYS A 54 0.36 -9.20 -10.30
CA LYS A 54 0.22 -10.61 -9.94
C LYS A 54 1.45 -11.38 -10.42
N LEU A 55 1.93 -12.33 -9.62
CA LEU A 55 2.98 -13.27 -10.02
C LEU A 55 2.34 -14.61 -10.39
N ARG A 56 2.91 -15.29 -11.38
CA ARG A 56 2.49 -16.64 -11.79
C ARG A 56 2.84 -17.68 -10.73
N THR A 57 3.94 -17.46 -10.02
CA THR A 57 4.42 -18.27 -8.91
C THR A 57 4.77 -17.35 -7.74
N GLY A 58 4.30 -17.70 -6.54
CA GLY A 58 4.46 -16.87 -5.33
C GLY A 58 3.48 -15.70 -5.26
N SER A 59 3.62 -14.87 -4.22
CA SER A 59 2.77 -13.70 -3.99
C SER A 59 3.60 -12.42 -3.93
N TYR A 60 3.00 -11.30 -4.33
CA TYR A 60 3.58 -9.97 -4.17
C TYR A 60 2.55 -9.06 -3.52
N PHE A 61 2.95 -8.31 -2.50
CA PHE A 61 2.15 -7.27 -1.88
C PHE A 61 3.05 -6.04 -1.69
N PRO A 62 2.59 -4.82 -2.03
CA PRO A 62 3.44 -3.63 -1.95
C PRO A 62 3.88 -3.35 -0.51
N SER A 63 5.15 -2.97 -0.33
CA SER A 63 5.70 -2.75 1.02
C SER A 63 5.06 -1.57 1.76
N PHE A 64 4.49 -0.60 1.03
CA PHE A 64 3.89 0.62 1.57
C PHE A 64 2.42 0.45 2.00
N ILE A 65 1.87 -0.76 1.88
CA ILE A 65 0.50 -1.10 2.32
C ILE A 65 0.58 -2.25 3.31
N GLU A 66 -0.28 -2.22 4.33
CA GLU A 66 -0.47 -3.36 5.22
C GLU A 66 -1.48 -4.36 4.64
N PRO A 67 -1.20 -5.68 4.72
CA PRO A 67 -2.18 -6.69 4.37
C PRO A 67 -3.50 -6.43 5.11
N ARG A 68 -4.61 -6.34 4.35
CA ARG A 68 -5.98 -6.05 4.82
C ARG A 68 -6.30 -4.60 5.24
N HIS A 69 -5.36 -3.67 5.19
CA HIS A 69 -5.64 -2.25 5.41
C HIS A 69 -5.69 -1.47 4.09
N MET A 70 -6.58 -0.47 4.02
CA MET A 70 -6.68 0.44 2.86
C MET A 70 -5.87 1.72 3.08
N ALA A 71 -5.56 2.07 4.32
CA ALA A 71 -4.82 3.27 4.67
C ALA A 71 -3.31 3.09 4.48
N GLU A 72 -2.63 4.18 4.15
CA GLU A 72 -1.18 4.31 4.23
C GLU A 72 -0.62 3.90 5.60
N LYS A 73 0.51 3.19 5.61
CA LYS A 73 1.22 2.71 6.81
C LYS A 73 1.54 3.79 7.85
N ALA A 74 1.71 5.03 7.43
CA ALA A 74 1.98 6.14 8.33
C ALA A 74 0.79 6.44 9.26
N LEU A 75 -0.45 6.15 8.85
CA LEU A 75 -1.63 6.46 9.65
C LEU A 75 -1.77 5.54 10.88
N PRO A 76 -1.71 4.19 10.76
CA PRO A 76 -1.74 3.29 11.92
C PRO A 76 -0.61 3.54 12.93
N ALA A 77 0.61 3.79 12.47
CA ALA A 77 1.75 4.05 13.37
C ALA A 77 1.54 5.32 14.22
N VAL A 78 1.01 6.39 13.63
CA VAL A 78 0.66 7.63 14.36
C VAL A 78 -0.49 7.39 15.34
N ILE A 79 -1.47 6.56 14.98
CA ILE A 79 -2.58 6.19 15.86
C ILE A 79 -2.08 5.38 17.07
N GLN A 80 -1.13 4.45 16.85
CA GLN A 80 -0.49 3.69 17.92
C GLN A 80 0.29 4.59 18.86
N GLU A 81 1.10 5.51 18.32
CA GLU A 81 1.84 6.48 19.15
C GLU A 81 0.87 7.37 19.96
N ALA A 82 -0.20 7.86 19.33
CA ALA A 82 -1.21 8.66 20.02
C ALA A 82 -1.90 7.88 21.17
N TYR A 83 -2.12 6.57 20.98
CA TYR A 83 -2.63 5.70 22.04
C TYR A 83 -1.63 5.56 23.21
N ILE A 84 -0.35 5.36 22.91
CA ILE A 84 0.72 5.28 23.92
C ILE A 84 0.82 6.60 24.71
N GLN A 85 0.67 7.74 24.04
CA GLN A 85 0.70 9.07 24.65
C GLN A 85 -0.61 9.46 25.37
N GLY A 86 -1.61 8.56 25.44
CA GLY A 86 -2.87 8.81 26.14
C GLY A 86 -3.80 9.82 25.46
N VAL A 87 -3.63 10.07 24.16
CA VAL A 87 -4.50 10.95 23.40
C VAL A 87 -5.86 10.28 23.20
N SER A 88 -6.95 11.01 23.45
CA SER A 88 -8.30 10.43 23.32
C SER A 88 -8.57 9.92 21.89
N THR A 89 -9.19 8.74 21.79
CA THR A 89 -9.50 8.09 20.50
C THR A 89 -10.40 8.94 19.61
N ARG A 90 -11.28 9.77 20.20
CA ARG A 90 -12.10 10.76 19.48
C ARG A 90 -11.26 11.87 18.84
N SER A 91 -10.25 12.38 19.55
CA SER A 91 -9.34 13.40 19.01
C SER A 91 -8.50 12.84 17.87
N VAL A 92 -8.06 11.58 17.99
CA VAL A 92 -7.33 10.87 16.92
C VAL A 92 -8.22 10.65 15.69
N ASP A 93 -9.48 10.24 15.87
CA ASP A 93 -10.42 10.04 14.75
C ASP A 93 -10.76 11.37 14.05
N ASN A 94 -10.94 12.45 14.80
CA ASN A 94 -11.15 13.80 14.24
C ASN A 94 -9.93 14.29 13.44
N LEU A 95 -8.72 14.08 13.98
CA LEU A 95 -7.48 14.45 13.28
C LEU A 95 -7.29 13.60 12.02
N ALA A 96 -7.57 12.30 12.09
CA ALA A 96 -7.50 11.40 10.93
C ALA A 96 -8.50 11.81 9.83
N LYS A 97 -9.74 12.17 10.20
CA LYS A 97 -10.74 12.73 9.27
C LYS A 97 -10.26 14.04 8.64
N ALA A 98 -9.71 14.96 9.44
CA ALA A 98 -9.14 16.21 8.95
C ALA A 98 -7.95 15.99 7.99
N MET A 99 -7.19 14.90 8.17
CA MET A 99 -6.08 14.50 7.30
C MET A 99 -6.51 13.62 6.10
N GLY A 100 -7.80 13.55 5.80
CA GLY A 100 -8.31 12.90 4.59
C GLY A 100 -8.71 11.43 4.74
N ARG A 101 -8.85 10.92 5.98
CA ARG A 101 -9.37 9.56 6.19
C ARG A 101 -10.90 9.52 6.07
N THR A 102 -11.42 8.64 5.22
CA THR A 102 -12.85 8.53 4.89
C THR A 102 -13.63 7.56 5.77
N LYS A 103 -12.96 6.62 6.45
CA LYS A 103 -13.61 5.63 7.33
C LYS A 103 -13.19 5.78 8.79
N ALA A 104 -14.16 5.61 9.70
CA ALA A 104 -13.96 5.68 11.15
C ALA A 104 -13.06 4.53 11.65
N LEU A 105 -12.31 4.79 12.73
CA LEU A 105 -11.47 3.78 13.41
C LEU A 105 -12.23 2.53 13.89
N HIS A 106 -13.56 2.61 13.97
CA HIS A 106 -14.47 1.50 14.20
C HIS A 106 -15.55 1.51 13.11
N SER A 107 -15.53 0.53 12.22
CA SER A 107 -16.73 0.05 11.55
C SER A 107 -16.79 -1.45 11.78
N PRO A 108 -17.96 -2.00 12.18
CA PRO A 108 -18.14 -3.43 12.37
C PRO A 108 -17.90 -4.22 11.07
#